data_AF-A0A1N7QPX2-F1
#
_entry.id   AF-A0A1N7QPX2-F1
#
_cell.length_a   1.000
_cell.length_b   1.000
_cell.length_c   1.000
_cell.angle_alpha   90.00
_cell.angle_beta   90.00
_cell.angle_gamma   90.00
#
_symmetry.space_group_name_H-M   'P 1'
#
loop_
_entity.id
_entity.type
_entity.pdbx_description
1 polymer ?
#
loop_
_entity_poly.entity_id
_entity_poly.type
_entity_poly.pdbx_seq_one_letter_code
_entity_poly.pdbx_strand_id
1 'polypeptide(L)'
;MNLLTNLQAILQHGSNANGQFGRLANGWQTCLRADLSAANVSTAEGSVFRSADISWTFPAAFLAGSKPVVQVTGEHTALIGASIVALSNTAATVRVKAATAIAGAVTLQASATGRWSDMT
;
A
#
# COMPACT_ATOMS: atom_id res chain seq x y z
N MET A 1 2.38 -23.93 -32.18
CA MET A 1 2.26 -22.59 -31.56
C MET A 1 1.97 -22.80 -30.09
N ASN A 2 2.99 -22.68 -29.24
CA ASN A 2 2.98 -23.16 -27.87
C ASN A 2 2.20 -22.18 -26.97
N LEU A 3 1.03 -22.58 -26.45
CA LEU A 3 0.12 -21.72 -25.67
C LEU A 3 0.63 -21.37 -24.25
N LEU A 4 1.90 -21.66 -23.94
CA LEU A 4 2.49 -21.43 -22.60
C LEU A 4 3.05 -20.02 -22.39
N THR A 5 2.97 -19.11 -23.37
CA THR A 5 3.55 -17.76 -23.25
C THR A 5 2.71 -16.75 -22.46
N ASN A 6 1.49 -17.09 -22.04
CA ASN A 6 0.56 -16.12 -21.41
C ASN A 6 0.20 -16.41 -19.94
N LEU A 7 0.78 -17.42 -19.30
CA LEU A 7 0.63 -17.59 -17.86
C LEU A 7 1.73 -16.79 -17.16
N GLN A 8 1.34 -15.69 -16.52
CA GLN A 8 2.18 -14.94 -15.59
C GLN A 8 2.44 -15.82 -14.36
N ALA A 9 3.40 -16.73 -14.46
CA ALA A 9 3.80 -17.53 -13.32
C ALA A 9 4.33 -16.59 -12.23
N ILE A 10 3.86 -16.81 -11.00
CA ILE A 10 4.49 -16.22 -9.81
C ILE A 10 5.90 -16.79 -9.77
N LEU A 11 6.90 -15.91 -9.92
CA LEU A 11 8.31 -16.26 -9.83
C LEU A 11 8.72 -16.42 -8.36
N GLN A 12 8.20 -15.54 -7.50
CA GLN A 12 8.53 -15.51 -6.09
C GLN A 12 7.35 -14.95 -5.29
N HIS A 13 7.08 -15.52 -4.13
CA HIS A 13 6.19 -14.93 -3.13
C HIS A 13 6.83 -15.02 -1.75
N GLY A 14 6.36 -14.19 -0.82
CA GLY A 14 6.84 -14.19 0.55
C GLY A 14 5.97 -13.35 1.47
N SER A 15 6.18 -13.49 2.78
CA SER A 15 5.53 -12.69 3.80
C SER A 15 6.49 -12.41 4.95
N ASN A 16 6.32 -11.26 5.59
CA ASN A 16 7.03 -10.88 6.80
C ASN A 16 6.15 -9.95 7.66
N ALA A 17 6.73 -9.40 8.72
CA ALA A 17 6.03 -8.50 9.64
C ALA A 17 5.46 -7.23 8.96
N ASN A 18 5.82 -6.93 7.71
CA ASN A 18 5.36 -5.77 6.94
C ASN A 18 4.31 -6.11 5.86
N GLY A 19 3.87 -7.38 5.76
CA GLY A 19 2.85 -7.83 4.81
C GLY A 19 3.34 -8.97 3.92
N GLN A 20 2.69 -9.12 2.77
CA GLN A 20 3.01 -10.16 1.78
C GLN A 20 3.30 -9.57 0.41
N PHE A 21 4.08 -10.27 -0.40
CA PHE A 21 4.37 -9.87 -1.77
C PHE A 21 4.32 -11.05 -2.74
N GLY A 22 4.01 -10.74 -3.99
CA GLY A 22 4.17 -11.63 -5.14
C GLY A 22 4.91 -10.92 -6.26
N ARG A 23 5.88 -11.61 -6.87
CA ARG A 23 6.65 -11.18 -8.04
C ARG A 23 6.27 -12.06 -9.22
N LEU A 24 5.89 -11.41 -10.30
CA LEU A 24 5.57 -12.05 -11.57
C LEU A 24 6.82 -12.06 -12.46
N ALA A 25 6.93 -13.10 -13.28
CA ALA A 25 8.05 -13.26 -14.22
C ALA A 25 8.21 -12.09 -15.21
N ASN A 26 7.18 -11.27 -15.40
CA ASN A 26 7.24 -10.08 -16.26
C ASN A 26 7.79 -8.81 -15.56
N GLY A 27 8.36 -8.94 -14.37
CA GLY A 27 8.94 -7.83 -13.62
C GLY A 27 7.95 -7.00 -12.79
N TRP A 28 6.67 -7.40 -12.70
CA TRP A 28 5.70 -6.76 -11.79
C TRP A 28 5.68 -7.40 -10.41
N GLN A 29 5.57 -6.56 -9.38
CA GLN A 29 5.43 -6.94 -8.00
C GLN A 29 4.17 -6.30 -7.44
N THR A 30 3.47 -7.05 -6.60
CA THR A 30 2.39 -6.53 -5.75
C THR A 30 2.74 -6.82 -4.30
N CYS A 31 2.65 -5.80 -3.46
CA CYS A 31 2.72 -5.90 -2.00
C CYS A 31 1.33 -5.64 -1.41
N LEU A 32 0.96 -6.40 -0.39
CA LEU A 32 -0.33 -6.30 0.30
C LEU A 32 -0.11 -6.25 1.81
N ARG A 33 -0.91 -5.44 2.50
CA ARG A 33 -0.95 -5.34 3.96
C ARG A 33 -2.40 -5.10 4.38
N ALA A 34 -2.94 -5.92 5.29
CA ALA A 34 -4.37 -5.88 5.66
C ALA A 34 -4.65 -5.28 7.04
N ASP A 35 -3.61 -5.00 7.80
CA ASP A 35 -3.64 -4.65 9.23
C ASP A 35 -2.79 -3.41 9.53
N LEU A 36 -2.66 -2.47 8.57
CA LEU A 36 -2.18 -1.13 8.91
C LEU A 36 -3.20 -0.48 9.85
N SER A 37 -2.73 0.43 10.71
CA SER A 37 -3.60 1.05 11.71
C SER A 37 -3.36 2.54 11.79
N ALA A 38 -4.46 3.30 11.74
CA ALA A 38 -4.51 4.66 12.25
C ALA A 38 -5.00 4.60 13.69
N ALA A 39 -4.24 5.11 14.66
CA ALA A 39 -4.67 5.10 16.07
C ALA A 39 -5.96 5.90 16.31
N ASN A 40 -6.15 6.97 15.53
CA ASN A 40 -7.35 7.81 15.46
C ASN A 40 -7.33 8.62 14.15
N VAL A 41 -8.46 9.25 13.84
CA VAL A 41 -8.62 10.19 12.73
C VAL A 41 -9.33 11.43 13.26
N SER A 42 -8.63 12.20 14.12
CA SER A 42 -9.24 13.30 14.90
C SER A 42 -8.54 14.65 14.75
N THR A 43 -7.44 14.73 13.99
CA THR A 43 -6.77 16.02 13.74
C THR A 43 -7.55 16.79 12.68
N ALA A 44 -8.03 17.99 13.01
CA ALA A 44 -8.76 18.82 12.04
C ALA A 44 -7.86 19.24 10.86
N GLU A 45 -8.43 19.17 9.65
CA GLU A 45 -7.83 19.66 8.42
C GLU A 45 -8.93 20.29 7.55
N GLY A 46 -9.11 21.61 7.69
CA GLY A 46 -10.26 22.30 7.11
C GLY A 46 -11.57 21.79 7.73
N SER A 47 -12.53 21.38 6.88
CA SER A 47 -13.83 20.84 7.30
C SER A 47 -13.83 19.32 7.49
N VAL A 48 -12.68 18.66 7.39
CA VAL A 48 -12.53 17.21 7.57
C VAL A 48 -11.52 16.91 8.68
N PHE A 49 -11.34 15.62 8.97
CA PHE A 49 -10.37 15.13 9.93
C PHE A 49 -9.35 14.23 9.24
N ARG A 50 -8.15 14.16 9.79
CA ARG A 50 -7.08 13.27 9.33
C ARG A 50 -6.44 12.50 10.47
N SER A 51 -5.79 11.40 10.10
CA SER A 51 -4.85 10.69 10.98
C SER A 51 -3.52 11.44 11.10
N ALA A 52 -2.69 10.98 12.03
CA ALA A 52 -1.24 11.15 11.95
C ALA A 52 -0.65 10.40 10.73
N ASP A 53 0.64 10.59 10.49
CA ASP A 53 1.37 9.89 9.42
C ASP A 53 1.50 8.40 9.77
N ILE A 54 1.14 7.55 8.82
CA ILE A 54 1.20 6.10 8.94
C ILE A 54 2.25 5.61 7.96
N SER A 55 3.32 5.04 8.48
CA SER A 55 4.42 4.49 7.67
C SER A 55 4.19 3.02 7.39
N TRP A 56 4.27 2.64 6.13
CA TRP A 56 4.27 1.27 5.66
C TRP A 56 5.57 0.98 4.90
N THR A 57 6.46 0.23 5.53
CA THR A 57 7.59 -0.39 4.83
C THR A 57 7.06 -1.54 3.98
N PHE A 58 7.42 -1.62 2.71
CA PHE A 58 6.97 -2.73 1.87
C PHE A 58 7.66 -4.05 2.28
N PRO A 59 6.95 -5.19 2.22
CA PRO A 59 7.54 -6.50 2.53
C PRO A 59 8.66 -6.92 1.59
N ALA A 60 8.72 -6.34 0.38
CA ALA A 60 9.84 -6.42 -0.54
C ALA A 60 10.02 -5.09 -1.28
N ALA A 61 11.26 -4.70 -1.55
CA ALA A 61 11.55 -3.47 -2.30
C ALA A 61 11.13 -3.59 -3.77
N PHE A 62 10.67 -2.48 -4.34
CA PHE A 62 10.52 -2.25 -5.77
C PHE A 62 11.87 -1.83 -6.38
N LEU A 63 11.95 -1.83 -7.72
CA LEU A 63 13.12 -1.45 -8.49
C LEU A 63 13.62 -0.06 -8.07
N ALA A 64 14.92 0.07 -7.80
CA ALA A 64 15.52 1.34 -7.43
C ALA A 64 15.28 2.40 -8.53
N GLY A 65 14.98 3.63 -8.13
CA GLY A 65 14.62 4.70 -9.07
C GLY A 65 13.17 4.64 -9.59
N SER A 66 12.40 3.60 -9.25
CA SER A 66 10.96 3.52 -9.54
C SER A 66 10.11 3.82 -8.29
N LYS A 67 8.84 4.18 -8.50
CA LYS A 67 7.84 4.31 -7.44
C LYS A 67 6.63 3.42 -7.78
N PRO A 68 6.14 2.58 -6.86
CA PRO A 68 4.94 1.80 -7.10
C PRO A 68 3.70 2.72 -7.08
N VAL A 69 2.59 2.24 -7.65
CA VAL A 69 1.26 2.80 -7.39
C VAL A 69 0.78 2.24 -6.06
N VAL A 70 0.38 3.11 -5.14
CA VAL A 70 -0.11 2.73 -3.80
C VAL A 70 -1.57 3.11 -3.64
N GLN A 71 -2.35 2.18 -3.10
CA GLN A 71 -3.74 2.38 -2.71
C GLN A 71 -3.89 2.00 -1.25
N VAL A 72 -4.68 2.79 -0.51
CA VAL A 72 -5.01 2.54 0.90
C VAL A 72 -6.49 2.80 1.08
N THR A 73 -7.16 1.87 1.74
CA THR A 73 -8.55 1.99 2.18
C THR A 73 -8.64 1.63 3.66
N GLY A 74 -9.72 2.04 4.33
CA GLY A 74 -9.95 1.69 5.72
C GLY A 74 -11.38 1.27 5.97
N GLU A 75 -11.58 0.52 7.03
CA GLU A 75 -12.88 -0.06 7.40
C GLU A 75 -13.59 0.85 8.42
N HIS A 76 -14.17 1.95 7.95
CA HIS A 76 -15.00 2.82 8.80
C HIS A 76 -15.93 3.71 7.96
N THR A 77 -17.19 3.88 8.37
CA THR A 77 -18.22 4.61 7.61
C THR A 77 -17.91 6.09 7.41
N ALA A 78 -17.20 6.70 8.35
CA ALA A 78 -16.81 8.11 8.27
C ALA A 78 -15.58 8.38 7.37
N LEU A 79 -14.86 7.34 6.91
CA LEU A 79 -13.70 7.55 6.04
C LEU A 79 -14.16 8.03 4.66
N ILE A 80 -13.39 8.97 4.10
CA ILE A 80 -13.66 9.59 2.79
C ILE A 80 -12.48 9.51 1.84
N GLY A 81 -11.33 8.98 2.30
CA GLY A 81 -10.18 8.73 1.44
C GLY A 81 -8.87 8.62 2.18
N ALA A 82 -7.79 8.47 1.41
CA ALA A 82 -6.42 8.43 1.87
C ALA A 82 -5.54 9.28 0.95
N SER A 83 -4.43 9.79 1.49
CA SER A 83 -3.43 10.56 0.76
C SER A 83 -2.05 9.97 1.01
N ILE A 84 -1.22 9.88 -0.04
CA ILE A 84 0.20 9.53 0.07
C ILE A 84 0.97 10.81 0.41
N VAL A 85 1.67 10.81 1.55
CA VAL A 85 2.51 11.92 2.03
C VAL A 85 3.93 11.81 1.47
N ALA A 86 4.48 10.61 1.47
CA ALA A 86 5.81 10.31 0.94
C ALA A 86 5.82 8.91 0.32
N LEU A 87 6.66 8.71 -0.70
CA LEU A 87 6.74 7.45 -1.43
C LEU A 87 8.15 7.21 -1.94
N SER A 88 8.68 6.01 -1.65
CA SER A 88 9.94 5.48 -2.18
C SER A 88 9.71 4.11 -2.82
N ASN A 89 10.79 3.45 -3.25
CA ASN A 89 10.75 2.06 -3.70
C ASN A 89 10.67 1.05 -2.53
N THR A 90 10.81 1.49 -1.28
CA THR A 90 10.87 0.62 -0.09
C THR A 90 9.76 0.91 0.92
N ALA A 91 9.10 2.07 0.85
CA ALA A 91 8.05 2.44 1.78
C ALA A 91 7.07 3.48 1.20
N ALA A 92 5.90 3.57 1.83
CA ALA A 92 4.96 4.67 1.69
C ALA A 92 4.61 5.25 3.06
N THR A 93 4.45 6.57 3.12
CA THR A 93 3.83 7.26 4.25
C THR A 93 2.47 7.77 3.80
N VAL A 94 1.43 7.45 4.55
CA VAL A 94 0.04 7.75 4.18
C VAL A 94 -0.69 8.45 5.32
N ARG A 95 -1.79 9.10 4.99
CA ARG A 95 -2.79 9.60 5.94
C ARG A 95 -4.16 9.17 5.45
N VAL A 96 -5.06 8.88 6.37
CA VAL A 96 -6.48 8.70 6.06
C VAL A 96 -7.29 9.92 6.48
N LYS A 97 -8.40 10.16 5.79
CA LYS A 97 -9.30 11.29 5.98
C LYS A 97 -10.70 10.80 6.34
N ALA A 98 -11.36 11.53 7.22
CA ALA A 98 -12.73 11.26 7.63
C ALA A 98 -13.59 12.52 7.62
N ALA A 99 -14.87 12.37 7.29
CA ALA A 99 -15.85 13.47 7.35
C ALA A 99 -16.16 13.91 8.79
N THR A 100 -16.04 12.99 9.76
CA THR A 100 -16.20 13.25 11.19
C THR A 100 -15.04 12.65 11.96
N ALA A 101 -14.72 13.22 13.13
CA ALA A 101 -13.63 12.71 13.95
C ALA A 101 -13.87 11.26 14.37
N ILE A 102 -12.83 10.44 14.31
CA ILE A 102 -12.82 9.05 14.78
C ILE A 102 -11.83 8.98 15.95
N ALA A 103 -12.31 8.63 17.14
CA ALA A 103 -11.49 8.57 18.35
C ALA A 103 -10.73 7.23 18.50
N GLY A 104 -11.29 6.15 17.97
CA GLY A 104 -10.72 4.80 18.04
C GLY A 104 -9.80 4.46 16.87
N ALA A 105 -9.10 3.34 17.01
CA ALA A 105 -8.25 2.81 15.97
C ALA A 105 -9.07 2.40 14.73
N VAL A 106 -8.50 2.63 13.55
CA VAL A 106 -9.08 2.24 12.26
C VAL A 106 -8.11 1.32 11.54
N THR A 107 -8.59 0.12 11.21
CA THR A 107 -7.85 -0.85 10.40
C THR A 107 -7.85 -0.42 8.94
N LEU A 108 -6.68 -0.51 8.32
CA LEU A 108 -6.42 -0.11 6.95
C LEU A 108 -5.88 -1.28 6.15
N GLN A 109 -6.38 -1.40 4.92
CA GLN A 109 -5.87 -2.31 3.91
C GLN A 109 -5.11 -1.50 2.86
N ALA A 110 -3.92 -1.97 2.50
CA ALA A 110 -3.05 -1.30 1.55
C ALA A 110 -2.52 -2.29 0.51
N SER A 111 -2.38 -1.78 -0.72
CA SER A 111 -1.72 -2.47 -1.82
C SER A 111 -0.74 -1.53 -2.50
N ALA A 112 0.42 -2.06 -2.89
CA ALA A 112 1.39 -1.36 -3.73
C ALA A 112 1.73 -2.23 -4.93
N THR A 113 1.70 -1.68 -6.13
CA THR A 113 2.02 -2.40 -7.38
C THR A 113 3.03 -1.62 -8.21
N GLY A 114 4.09 -2.26 -8.66
CA GLY A 114 5.23 -1.61 -9.31
C GLY A 114 6.22 -2.59 -9.90
N ARG A 115 7.31 -2.08 -10.48
CA ARG A 115 8.39 -2.91 -11.03
C ARG A 115 9.30 -3.43 -9.93
N TRP A 116 9.75 -4.69 -10.02
CA TRP A 116 10.80 -5.24 -9.16
C TRP A 116 12.09 -5.59 -9.92
N SER A 117 12.02 -5.68 -11.25
CA SER A 117 13.17 -5.84 -12.15
C SER A 117 12.99 -4.96 -13.39
N ASP A 118 14.12 -4.57 -13.98
CA ASP A 118 14.22 -3.98 -15.31
C ASP A 118 14.25 -5.11 -16.33
N MET A 119 13.10 -5.46 -16.89
CA MET A 119 13.10 -6.40 -18.02
C MET A 119 13.51 -5.64 -19.29
N THR A 120 14.81 -5.38 -19.44
CA THR A 120 15.45 -5.23 -20.75
C THR A 120 15.71 -6.61 -21.34
#